data_AF-A0A7S2W7I5-F1
#
_entry.id   AF-A0A7S2W7I5-F1
#
_cell.length_a   1.000
_cell.length_b   1.000
_cell.length_c   1.000
_cell.angle_alpha   90.00
_cell.angle_beta   90.00
_cell.angle_gamma   90.00
#
_symmetry.space_group_name_H-M   'P 1'
#
loop_
_entity.id
_entity.type
_entity.pdbx_description
1 polymer ?
#
loop_
_entity_poly.entity_id
_entity_poly.type
_entity_poly.pdbx_seq_one_letter_code
_entity_poly.pdbx_strand_id
1 'polypeptide(L)'
;GEVRLCGVNPMVKNLARGAFLRVASDLTGGTPLETVKCRVTLSKDNALQSLRNILDEGGIANLWAGTPARTVEGALLGAAFLVGSASTKNQVMKLTGSKTLSSLSGGVVGGVIQAVVMTPA
;
A
#
# COMPACT_ATOMS: atom_id res chain seq x y z
N GLY A 1 -1.92 27.74 -3.12
CA GLY A 1 -3.29 27.79 -3.63
C GLY A 1 -4.05 26.61 -3.07
N GLU A 2 -4.84 26.85 -2.03
CA GLU A 2 -5.55 25.83 -1.27
C GLU A 2 -7.01 25.79 -1.76
N VAL A 3 -7.34 24.77 -2.56
CA VAL A 3 -8.69 24.61 -3.11
C VAL A 3 -9.58 23.97 -2.05
N ARG A 4 -10.37 24.79 -1.36
CA ARG A 4 -11.51 24.37 -0.53
C ARG A 4 -12.59 23.77 -1.45
N LEU A 5 -12.82 22.47 -1.34
CA LEU A 5 -14.02 21.79 -1.82
C LEU A 5 -14.85 21.37 -0.60
N CYS A 6 -16.10 21.81 -0.57
CA CYS A 6 -17.09 21.48 0.46
C CYS A 6 -17.20 19.96 0.68
N GLY A 7 -17.30 19.54 1.94
CA GLY A 7 -17.99 18.31 2.34
C GLY A 7 -17.14 17.07 2.69
N VAL A 8 -15.87 16.98 2.27
CA VAL A 8 -15.00 15.84 2.63
C VAL A 8 -13.62 16.36 3.00
N ASN A 9 -13.16 16.06 4.22
CA ASN A 9 -11.84 16.45 4.74
C ASN A 9 -10.76 16.16 3.67
N PRO A 10 -9.88 17.10 3.29
CA PRO A 10 -8.92 16.93 2.18
C PRO A 10 -8.05 15.67 2.32
N MET A 11 -7.81 15.24 3.56
CA MET A 11 -7.15 13.97 3.89
C MET A 11 -7.92 12.74 3.37
N VAL A 12 -9.24 12.69 3.54
CA VAL A 12 -10.10 11.57 3.12
C VAL A 12 -10.18 11.50 1.59
N LYS A 13 -10.27 12.65 0.92
CA LYS A 13 -10.25 12.72 -0.56
C LYS A 13 -8.93 12.21 -1.14
N ASN A 14 -7.80 12.61 -0.53
CA ASN A 14 -6.48 12.14 -0.96
C ASN A 14 -6.28 10.64 -0.65
N LEU A 15 -6.80 10.16 0.49
CA LEU A 15 -6.76 8.75 0.86
C LEU A 15 -7.60 7.89 -0.10
N ALA A 16 -8.83 8.31 -0.42
CA ALA A 16 -9.69 7.61 -1.36
C ALA A 16 -9.10 7.56 -2.77
N ARG A 17 -8.51 8.67 -3.24
CA ARG A 17 -7.80 8.70 -4.54
C ARG A 17 -6.57 7.80 -4.53
N GLY A 18 -5.80 7.77 -3.42
CA GLY A 18 -4.67 6.88 -3.25
C GLY A 18 -5.07 5.40 -3.22
N ALA A 19 -6.16 5.07 -2.52
CA ALA A 19 -6.72 3.73 -2.47
C ALA A 19 -7.19 3.28 -3.86
N PHE A 20 -7.92 4.13 -4.59
CA PHE A 20 -8.35 3.81 -5.96
C PHE A 20 -7.17 3.61 -6.91
N LEU A 21 -6.15 4.49 -6.85
CA LEU A 21 -4.93 4.33 -7.65
C LEU A 21 -4.18 3.04 -7.28
N ARG A 22 -4.16 2.65 -6.00
CA ARG A 22 -3.52 1.41 -5.55
C ARG A 22 -4.28 0.19 -6.03
N VAL A 23 -5.61 0.18 -5.92
CA VAL A 23 -6.47 -0.89 -6.47
C VAL A 23 -6.26 -0.99 -7.98
N ALA A 24 -6.28 0.13 -8.71
CA ALA A 24 -6.04 0.13 -10.15
C ALA A 24 -4.65 -0.42 -10.49
N SER A 25 -3.61 -0.05 -9.73
CA SER A 25 -2.25 -0.55 -9.93
C SER A 25 -2.09 -2.04 -9.58
N ASP A 26 -2.79 -2.52 -8.56
CA ASP A 26 -2.81 -3.95 -8.22
C ASP A 26 -3.52 -4.75 -9.32
N LEU A 27 -4.67 -4.27 -9.78
CA LEU A 27 -5.47 -4.92 -10.81
C LEU A 27 -4.76 -4.96 -12.18
N THR A 28 -4.05 -3.90 -12.57
CA THR A 28 -3.41 -3.82 -13.91
C THR A 28 -2.13 -4.64 -14.03
N GLY A 29 -1.46 -4.98 -12.91
CA GLY A 29 -0.18 -5.68 -13.00
C GLY A 29 0.50 -6.05 -11.68
N GLY A 30 0.09 -5.45 -10.55
CA GLY A 30 0.69 -5.74 -9.24
C GLY A 30 0.35 -7.13 -8.70
N THR A 31 -0.89 -7.57 -8.86
CA THR A 31 -1.30 -8.92 -8.41
C THR A 31 -0.76 -10.06 -9.30
N PRO A 32 -0.85 -10.03 -10.64
CA PRO A 32 -0.35 -11.14 -11.47
C PRO A 32 1.15 -11.40 -11.31
N LEU A 33 1.96 -10.33 -11.20
CA LEU A 33 3.41 -10.47 -11.06
C LEU A 33 3.78 -11.07 -9.68
N GLU A 34 3.03 -10.72 -8.65
CA GLU A 34 3.30 -11.23 -7.29
C GLU A 34 2.84 -12.68 -7.12
N THR A 35 1.72 -13.07 -7.72
CA THR A 35 1.27 -14.47 -7.74
C THR A 35 2.31 -15.37 -8.39
N VAL A 36 2.89 -14.94 -9.53
CA VAL A 36 3.99 -15.66 -10.19
C VAL A 36 5.24 -15.69 -9.28
N LYS A 37 5.59 -14.57 -8.65
CA LYS A 37 6.76 -14.48 -7.76
C LYS A 37 6.65 -15.37 -6.52
N CYS A 38 5.49 -15.40 -5.87
CA CYS A 38 5.21 -16.28 -4.74
C CYS A 38 5.31 -17.75 -5.15
N ARG A 39 4.76 -18.12 -6.31
CA ARG A 39 4.89 -19.48 -6.87
C ARG A 39 6.34 -19.87 -7.16
N VAL A 40 7.12 -18.99 -7.77
CA VAL A 40 8.56 -19.21 -8.01
C VAL A 40 9.31 -19.42 -6.70
N THR A 41 8.95 -18.66 -5.65
CA THR A 41 9.60 -18.76 -4.34
C THR A 41 9.22 -20.03 -3.60
N LEU A 42 7.96 -20.47 -3.70
CA LEU A 42 7.45 -21.67 -3.04
C LEU A 42 7.86 -22.96 -3.76
N SER A 43 7.79 -22.98 -5.09
CA SER A 43 8.09 -24.17 -5.91
C SER A 43 9.54 -24.25 -6.39
N LYS A 44 10.34 -23.17 -6.28
CA LYS A 44 11.70 -23.05 -6.84
C LYS A 44 11.81 -23.24 -8.37
N ASP A 45 10.68 -23.27 -9.07
CA ASP A 45 10.61 -23.40 -10.53
C ASP A 45 10.93 -22.09 -11.27
N ASN A 46 11.30 -22.20 -12.54
CA ASN A 46 11.49 -21.05 -13.42
C ASN A 46 10.20 -20.23 -13.55
N ALA A 47 10.30 -18.90 -13.63
CA ALA A 47 9.16 -17.98 -13.70
C ALA A 47 8.17 -18.30 -14.83
N LEU A 48 8.67 -18.75 -15.99
CA LEU A 48 7.86 -19.16 -17.13
C LEU A 48 7.09 -20.47 -16.89
N GLN A 49 7.68 -21.40 -16.14
CA GLN A 49 7.07 -22.69 -15.81
C GLN A 49 6.01 -22.51 -14.72
N SER A 50 6.29 -21.64 -13.73
CA SER A 50 5.31 -21.19 -12.74
C SER A 50 4.12 -20.49 -13.38
N LEU A 51 4.36 -19.58 -14.33
CA LEU A 51 3.28 -18.91 -15.07
C LEU A 51 2.41 -19.91 -15.85
N ARG A 52 3.04 -20.87 -16.54
CA ARG A 52 2.32 -21.93 -17.26
C ARG A 52 1.45 -22.76 -16.33
N ASN A 53 1.99 -23.20 -15.20
CA ASN A 53 1.22 -24.01 -14.25
C ASN A 53 0.07 -23.23 -13.60
N ILE A 54 0.24 -21.92 -13.33
CA ILE A 54 -0.87 -21.07 -12.82
C ILE A 54 -2.00 -20.98 -13.84
N LEU A 55 -1.65 -20.82 -15.12
CA LEU A 55 -2.61 -20.77 -16.21
C LEU A 55 -3.30 -22.12 -16.45
N ASP A 56 -2.57 -23.22 -16.25
CA ASP A 56 -3.09 -24.60 -16.40
C ASP A 56 -4.04 -24.99 -15.25
N GLU A 57 -3.74 -24.59 -14.01
CA GLU A 57 -4.54 -24.93 -12.83
C GLU A 57 -5.83 -24.11 -12.67
N GLY A 58 -5.89 -22.88 -13.17
CA GLY A 58 -7.05 -22.00 -12.93
C GLY A 58 -7.22 -20.84 -13.90
N GLY A 59 -6.47 -20.82 -15.00
CA GLY A 59 -6.55 -19.78 -16.03
C GLY A 59 -6.06 -18.40 -15.58
N ILE A 60 -6.33 -17.40 -16.42
CA ILE A 60 -5.89 -16.00 -16.23
C ILE A 60 -6.55 -15.37 -15.00
N ALA A 61 -7.75 -15.79 -14.63
CA ALA A 61 -8.45 -15.29 -13.46
C ALA A 61 -7.72 -15.62 -12.14
N ASN A 62 -6.98 -16.73 -12.10
CA ASN A 62 -6.21 -17.14 -10.92
C ASN A 62 -5.00 -16.23 -10.67
N LEU A 63 -4.58 -15.42 -11.65
CA LEU A 63 -3.56 -14.38 -11.46
C LEU A 63 -4.02 -13.25 -10.55
N TRP A 64 -5.34 -13.04 -10.44
CA TRP A 64 -5.97 -12.07 -9.53
C TRP A 64 -6.56 -12.72 -8.27
N ALA A 65 -6.24 -14.00 -8.01
CA ALA A 65 -6.62 -14.63 -6.75
C ALA A 65 -5.96 -13.87 -5.59
N GLY A 66 -6.76 -13.32 -4.68
CA GLY A 66 -6.27 -12.58 -3.50
C GLY A 66 -6.16 -11.05 -3.65
N THR A 67 -6.47 -10.48 -4.82
CA THR A 67 -6.51 -9.01 -5.01
C THR A 67 -7.34 -8.28 -3.95
N PRO A 68 -8.58 -8.70 -3.58
CA PRO A 68 -9.37 -7.93 -2.61
C PRO A 68 -8.75 -7.91 -1.21
N ALA A 69 -8.22 -9.04 -0.71
CA ALA A 69 -7.55 -9.09 0.59
C ALA A 69 -6.34 -8.15 0.63
N ARG A 70 -5.53 -8.16 -0.44
CA ARG A 70 -4.34 -7.31 -0.57
C ARG A 70 -4.67 -5.83 -0.65
N THR A 71 -5.77 -5.47 -1.32
CA THR A 71 -6.22 -4.07 -1.40
C THR A 71 -6.70 -3.54 -0.04
N VAL A 72 -7.40 -4.36 0.74
CA VAL A 72 -7.87 -3.99 2.09
C VAL A 72 -6.69 -3.87 3.05
N GLU A 73 -5.77 -4.83 3.04
CA GLU A 73 -4.56 -4.80 3.86
C GLU A 73 -3.69 -3.59 3.52
N GLY A 74 -3.43 -3.35 2.23
CA GLY A 74 -2.69 -2.19 1.76
C GLY A 74 -3.34 -0.85 2.10
N ALA A 75 -4.67 -0.79 2.09
CA ALA A 75 -5.42 0.41 2.50
C ALA A 75 -5.28 0.66 4.01
N LEU A 76 -5.34 -0.39 4.83
CA LEU A 76 -5.19 -0.29 6.28
C LEU A 76 -3.78 0.16 6.68
N LEU A 77 -2.75 -0.44 6.07
CA LEU A 77 -1.35 -0.08 6.23
C LEU A 77 -1.10 1.38 5.83
N GLY A 78 -1.63 1.79 4.68
CA GLY A 78 -1.52 3.17 4.20
C GLY A 78 -2.23 4.18 5.10
N ALA A 79 -3.40 3.82 5.63
CA ALA A 79 -4.13 4.65 6.58
C ALA A 79 -3.36 4.83 7.89
N ALA A 80 -2.83 3.74 8.46
CA ALA A 80 -2.02 3.77 9.67
C ALA A 80 -0.75 4.62 9.49
N PHE A 81 -0.04 4.44 8.37
CA PHE A 81 1.11 5.25 8.00
C PHE A 81 0.78 6.74 7.91
N LEU A 82 -0.34 7.10 7.26
CA LEU A 82 -0.74 8.50 7.07
C LEU A 82 -1.16 9.16 8.38
N VAL A 83 -1.88 8.46 9.25
CA VAL A 83 -2.26 8.97 10.57
C VAL A 83 -1.02 9.20 11.43
N GLY A 84 -0.12 8.21 11.49
CA GLY A 84 1.15 8.32 12.21
C GLY A 84 2.01 9.47 11.69
N SER A 85 2.22 9.50 10.37
CA SER A 85 3.01 10.54 9.71
C SER A 85 2.43 11.94 9.90
N ALA A 86 1.10 12.11 9.83
CA ALA A 86 0.45 13.41 9.98
C ALA A 86 0.55 13.94 11.42
N SER A 87 0.37 13.05 12.42
CA SER A 87 0.53 13.40 13.84
C SER A 87 1.96 13.84 14.15
N THR A 88 2.95 13.06 13.72
CA THR A 88 4.37 13.37 13.92
C THR A 88 4.80 14.62 13.16
N LYS A 89 4.35 14.81 11.91
CA LYS A 89 4.67 16.02 11.14
C LYS A 89 4.19 17.28 11.85
N ASN A 90 2.95 17.27 12.39
CA ASN A 90 2.40 18.40 13.13
C ASN A 90 3.16 18.67 14.44
N GLN A 91 3.63 17.64 15.14
CA GLN A 91 4.42 17.82 16.36
C GLN A 91 5.85 18.32 16.05
N VAL A 92 6.52 17.76 15.04
CA VAL A 92 7.89 18.13 14.68
C VAL A 92 7.95 19.48 13.96
N MET A 93 6.92 19.84 13.17
CA MET A 93 6.82 21.19 12.59
C MET A 93 6.74 22.27 13.67
N LYS A 94 6.02 22.01 14.78
CA LYS A 94 5.90 22.95 15.90
C LYS A 94 7.20 23.11 16.69
N LEU A 95 8.03 22.06 16.75
CA LEU A 95 9.27 22.06 17.52
C LEU A 95 10.49 22.55 16.73
N THR A 96 10.57 22.26 15.44
CA THR A 96 11.79 22.50 14.65
C THR A 96 11.62 23.56 13.56
N GLY A 97 10.40 23.83 13.08
CA GLY A 97 10.14 24.74 11.97
C GLY A 97 10.70 24.31 10.60
N SER A 98 11.59 23.31 10.55
CA SER A 98 12.20 22.78 9.32
C SER A 98 11.33 21.71 8.66
N LYS A 99 10.95 21.97 7.40
CA LYS A 99 10.08 21.11 6.60
C LYS A 99 10.72 19.75 6.29
N THR A 100 12.04 19.72 6.08
CA THR A 100 12.79 18.50 5.73
C THR A 100 12.85 17.54 6.92
N LEU A 101 13.14 18.04 8.13
CA LEU A 101 13.24 17.21 9.33
C LEU A 101 11.88 16.65 9.75
N SER A 102 10.83 17.46 9.65
CA SER A 102 9.44 17.03 9.89
C SER A 102 9.00 15.94 8.91
N SER A 103 9.43 16.03 7.64
CA SER A 103 9.10 15.01 6.64
C SER A 103 9.80 13.67 6.88
N LEU A 104 11.07 13.70 7.28
CA LEU A 104 11.87 12.51 7.57
C LEU A 104 11.37 11.81 8.84
N SER A 105 11.21 12.56 9.94
CA SER A 105 10.69 12.01 11.20
C SER A 105 9.27 11.47 11.04
N GLY A 106 8.40 12.15 10.30
CA GLY A 106 7.08 11.64 9.95
C GLY A 106 7.14 10.32 9.17
N GLY A 107 8.07 10.18 8.23
CA GLY A 107 8.26 8.94 7.48
C GLY A 107 8.75 7.78 8.34
N VAL A 108 9.70 8.02 9.26
CA VAL A 108 10.21 6.99 10.18
C VAL A 108 9.11 6.53 11.13
N VAL A 109 8.40 7.46 11.77
CA VAL A 109 7.32 7.11 12.72
C VAL A 109 6.15 6.44 12.01
N GLY A 110 5.79 6.93 10.82
CA GLY A 110 4.79 6.28 9.97
C GLY A 110 5.18 4.84 9.64
N GLY A 111 6.45 4.60 9.29
CA GLY A 111 6.96 3.27 8.96
C GLY A 111 6.93 2.30 10.14
N VAL A 112 7.27 2.76 11.35
CA VAL A 112 7.19 1.94 12.57
C VAL A 112 5.73 1.57 12.87
N ILE A 113 4.81 2.53 12.80
CA ILE A 113 3.38 2.27 13.02
C ILE A 113 2.84 1.30 11.97
N GLN A 114 3.24 1.48 10.71
CA GLN A 114 2.88 0.55 9.64
C GLN A 114 3.40 -0.87 9.92
N ALA A 115 4.64 -1.03 10.42
CA ALA A 115 5.20 -2.32 10.78
C ALA A 115 4.45 -3.00 11.93
N VAL A 116 4.03 -2.23 12.95
CA VAL A 116 3.21 -2.75 14.06
C VAL A 116 1.86 -3.24 13.55
N VAL A 117 1.21 -2.48 12.66
CA VAL A 117 -0.07 -2.88 12.06
C VAL A 117 0.07 -4.08 11.12
N MET A 118 1.24 -4.26 10.51
CA MET A 118 1.52 -5.38 9.59
C MET A 118 1.90 -6.68 10.31
N THR A 119 2.32 -6.63 11.58
CA THR A 119 2.79 -7.82 12.28
C THR A 119 1.60 -8.61 12.82
N PRO A 120 1.33 -9.85 12.36
CA PRO A 120 0.35 -10.70 13.01
C PRO A 120 0.88 -11.07 14.41
N ALA A 121 0.09 -10.78 15.44
CA ALA A 121 0.38 -11.18 16.83
C ALA A 121 0.23 -12.69 17.02
#